data_AF-A0A932PQU7-F1
#
_entry.id   AF-A0A932PQU7-F1
#
_cell.length_a   1.000
_cell.length_b   1.000
_cell.length_c   1.000
_cell.angle_alpha   90.00
_cell.angle_beta   90.00
_cell.angle_gamma   90.00
#
_symmetry.space_group_name_H-M   'P 1'
#
loop_
_entity.id
_entity.type
_entity.pdbx_description
1 polymer ?
#
loop_
_entity_poly.entity_id
_entity_poly.type
_entity_poly.pdbx_seq_one_letter_code
_entity_poly.pdbx_strand_id
1 'polypeptide(L)'
;MKSRIALCAAILMALPLRAGEFDALAKNLRQTWPNCATVMVVCDVSNSKATVEAASSAFGGVKVMVVDVKGPQDIGRAAGAVTTRRPDAVLLLPSDKVVSDGSSAASFLIQRLGAAKIPVICTSEAGVRQGAVFASGPSTGGKVFANSKAAAVAGVSLPSGATNI
;
A
#
# COMPACT_ATOMS: atom_id res chain seq x y z
N MET A 1 -51.72 -3.90 22.98
CA MET A 1 -50.65 -4.92 22.80
C MET A 1 -49.71 -4.43 21.72
N LYS A 2 -48.45 -4.09 22.06
CA LYS A 2 -47.46 -3.49 21.16
C LYS A 2 -46.57 -4.61 20.59
N SER A 3 -46.68 -4.87 19.28
CA SER A 3 -45.82 -5.82 18.58
C SER A 3 -44.47 -5.15 18.27
N ARG A 4 -43.37 -5.76 18.74
CA ARG A 4 -42.01 -5.24 18.63
C ARG A 4 -41.41 -5.65 17.29
N ILE A 5 -41.10 -4.67 16.44
CA ILE A 5 -40.27 -4.86 15.25
C ILE A 5 -38.81 -4.94 15.71
N ALA A 6 -38.19 -6.10 15.58
CA ALA A 6 -36.76 -6.29 15.81
C ALA A 6 -36.01 -5.93 14.52
N LEU A 7 -35.36 -4.76 14.52
CA LEU A 7 -34.42 -4.37 13.47
C LEU A 7 -33.05 -5.00 13.80
N CYS A 8 -32.68 -6.07 13.10
CA CYS A 8 -31.32 -6.60 13.13
C CYS A 8 -30.37 -5.60 12.45
N ALA A 9 -29.75 -4.73 13.24
CA ALA A 9 -28.63 -3.92 12.80
C ALA A 9 -27.41 -4.85 12.60
N ALA A 10 -27.09 -5.15 11.34
CA ALA A 10 -25.83 -5.80 10.98
C ALA A 10 -24.69 -4.80 11.23
N ILE A 11 -23.99 -4.96 12.35
CA ILE A 11 -22.74 -4.25 12.64
C ILE A 11 -21.69 -4.81 11.67
N LEU A 12 -21.35 -4.05 10.63
CA LEU A 12 -20.10 -4.28 9.90
C LEU A 12 -18.95 -4.14 10.90
N MET A 13 -18.36 -5.26 11.29
CA MET A 13 -17.11 -5.24 12.03
C MET A 13 -16.03 -4.69 11.10
N ALA A 14 -15.74 -3.39 11.22
CA ALA A 14 -14.47 -2.86 10.78
C ALA A 14 -13.41 -3.54 11.66
N LEU A 15 -12.77 -4.58 11.12
CA LEU A 15 -11.62 -5.21 11.76
C LEU A 15 -10.61 -4.09 12.05
N PRO A 16 -10.19 -3.89 13.32
CA PRO A 16 -9.14 -2.94 13.59
C PRO A 16 -7.92 -3.40 12.80
N LEU A 17 -7.40 -2.54 11.92
CA LEU A 17 -6.09 -2.69 11.32
C LEU A 17 -5.11 -3.01 12.45
N ARG A 18 -4.72 -4.27 12.56
CA ARG A 18 -3.79 -4.71 13.60
C ARG A 18 -2.42 -4.19 13.22
N ALA A 19 -1.73 -3.55 14.15
CA ALA A 19 -0.35 -3.08 13.99
C ALA A 19 0.58 -4.11 13.31
N GLY A 20 0.32 -5.41 13.50
CA GLY A 20 1.04 -6.52 12.86
C GLY A 20 0.96 -6.60 11.32
N GLU A 21 0.01 -5.94 10.66
CA GLU A 21 -0.06 -5.91 9.19
C GLU A 21 1.15 -5.19 8.59
N PHE A 22 1.49 -4.02 9.12
CA PHE A 22 2.62 -3.25 8.62
C PHE A 22 3.96 -3.80 9.10
N ASP A 23 4.00 -4.58 10.18
CA ASP A 23 5.23 -5.23 10.64
C ASP A 23 5.78 -6.24 9.61
N ALA A 24 4.89 -7.06 9.04
CA ALA A 24 5.27 -8.00 7.98
C ALA A 24 5.75 -7.24 6.72
N LEU A 25 5.03 -6.17 6.35
CA LEU A 25 5.39 -5.33 5.22
C LEU A 25 6.75 -4.65 5.44
N ALA A 26 7.01 -4.12 6.64
CA ALA A 26 8.26 -3.48 7.01
C ALA A 26 9.43 -4.46 7.01
N LYS A 27 9.21 -5.70 7.48
CA LYS A 27 10.21 -6.77 7.39
C LYS A 27 10.57 -7.06 5.93
N ASN A 28 9.58 -7.23 5.07
CA ASN A 28 9.80 -7.50 3.65
C ASN A 28 10.46 -6.32 2.93
N LEU A 29 10.08 -5.08 3.26
CA LEU A 29 10.72 -3.87 2.74
C LEU A 29 12.21 -3.86 3.06
N ARG A 30 12.61 -4.17 4.31
CA ARG A 30 14.02 -4.21 4.71
C ARG A 30 14.82 -5.33 4.02
N GLN A 31 14.18 -6.45 3.69
CA GLN A 31 14.82 -7.52 2.90
C GLN A 31 15.00 -7.13 1.44
N THR A 32 13.97 -6.52 0.85
CA THR A 32 13.99 -6.07 -0.55
C THR A 32 14.92 -4.88 -0.76
N TRP A 33 14.90 -3.94 0.18
CA TRP A 33 15.55 -2.64 0.11
C TRP A 33 16.18 -2.26 1.46
N PRO A 34 17.35 -2.84 1.82
CA PRO A 34 17.98 -2.60 3.13
C PRO A 34 18.29 -1.12 3.40
N ASN A 35 18.59 -0.36 2.34
CA ASN A 35 18.94 1.06 2.42
C ASN A 35 17.73 1.98 2.16
N CYS A 36 16.50 1.51 2.32
CA CYS A 36 15.31 2.34 2.13
C CYS A 36 15.29 3.44 3.20
N ALA A 37 15.39 4.71 2.78
CA ALA A 37 15.38 5.86 3.68
C ALA A 37 14.02 6.57 3.67
N THR A 38 13.28 6.48 2.57
CA THR A 38 12.04 7.23 2.35
C THR A 38 10.96 6.36 1.72
N VAL A 39 9.77 6.37 2.35
CA VAL A 39 8.56 5.78 1.79
C VAL A 39 7.51 6.87 1.64
N MET A 40 6.91 6.96 0.46
CA MET A 40 5.79 7.87 0.21
C MET A 40 4.48 7.11 0.22
N VAL A 41 3.49 7.61 0.96
CA VAL A 41 2.13 7.09 0.97
C VAL A 41 1.26 7.99 0.13
N VAL A 42 0.48 7.42 -0.78
CA VAL A 42 -0.54 8.16 -1.55
C VAL A 42 -1.91 7.73 -1.04
N CYS A 43 -2.63 8.64 -0.37
CA CYS A 43 -3.88 8.32 0.30
C CYS A 43 -4.72 9.58 0.56
N ASP A 44 -6.00 9.40 0.86
CA ASP A 44 -6.80 10.45 1.49
C ASP A 44 -6.47 10.54 2.97
N VAL A 45 -5.62 11.50 3.35
CA VAL A 45 -5.14 11.67 4.73
C VAL A 45 -6.28 11.80 5.73
N SER A 46 -7.38 12.43 5.32
CA SER A 46 -8.54 12.66 6.19
C SER A 46 -9.21 11.35 6.63
N ASN A 47 -9.12 10.30 5.82
CA ASN A 47 -9.70 8.99 6.10
C ASN A 47 -8.63 7.94 6.49
N SER A 48 -7.36 8.18 6.17
CA SER A 48 -6.27 7.20 6.29
C SER A 48 -5.22 7.55 7.35
N LYS A 49 -5.43 8.61 8.15
CA LYS A 49 -4.46 9.09 9.17
C LYS A 49 -3.96 7.98 10.10
N ALA A 50 -4.86 7.22 10.70
CA ALA A 50 -4.48 6.15 11.63
C ALA A 50 -3.66 5.04 10.95
N THR A 51 -4.00 4.73 9.70
CA THR A 51 -3.27 3.76 8.87
C THR A 51 -1.87 4.25 8.52
N VAL A 52 -1.73 5.53 8.18
CA VAL A 52 -0.43 6.17 7.92
C VAL A 52 0.44 6.16 9.17
N GLU A 53 -0.12 6.49 10.34
CA GLU A 53 0.61 6.46 11.62
C GLU A 53 1.07 5.04 11.97
N ALA A 54 0.21 4.03 11.78
CA ALA A 54 0.57 2.63 11.98
C ALA A 54 1.70 2.18 11.02
N ALA A 55 1.60 2.52 9.74
CA ALA A 55 2.66 2.23 8.76
C ALA A 55 3.99 2.92 9.13
N SER A 56 3.92 4.20 9.53
CA SER A 56 5.09 4.96 9.97
C SER A 56 5.75 4.37 11.20
N SER A 57 4.96 3.85 12.14
CA SER A 57 5.49 3.18 13.33
C SER A 57 6.22 1.89 12.96
N ALA A 58 5.64 1.05 12.10
CA ALA A 58 6.23 -0.23 11.71
C ALA A 58 7.52 -0.08 10.87
N PHE A 59 7.57 0.94 10.02
CA PHE A 59 8.73 1.19 9.16
C PHE A 59 9.96 1.71 9.90
N GLY A 60 9.85 2.09 11.19
CA GLY A 60 10.95 2.40 12.12
C GLY A 60 12.32 2.70 11.50
N GLY A 61 12.69 3.98 11.44
CA GLY A 61 13.93 4.47 10.82
C GLY A 61 13.79 4.92 9.36
N VAL A 62 12.70 4.55 8.68
CA VAL A 62 12.33 5.05 7.36
C VAL A 62 11.46 6.30 7.49
N LYS A 63 11.77 7.36 6.76
CA LYS A 63 10.95 8.58 6.71
C LYS A 63 9.70 8.34 5.87
N VAL A 64 8.53 8.36 6.52
CA VAL A 64 7.25 8.33 5.83
C VAL A 64 6.81 9.73 5.43
N MET A 65 6.53 9.92 4.16
CA MET A 65 5.97 11.15 3.60
C MET A 65 4.60 10.84 2.99
N VAL A 66 3.71 11.83 2.95
CA VAL A 66 2.36 11.62 2.41
C VAL A 66 2.08 12.57 1.26
N VAL A 67 1.40 12.06 0.24
CA VAL A 67 0.76 12.82 -0.82
C VAL A 67 -0.74 12.64 -0.66
N ASP A 68 -1.39 13.71 -0.22
CA ASP A 68 -2.84 13.72 0.01
C ASP A 68 -3.60 13.75 -1.33
N VAL A 69 -4.57 12.86 -1.46
CA VAL A 69 -5.48 12.79 -2.61
C VAL A 69 -6.92 12.78 -2.11
N LYS A 70 -7.79 13.61 -2.69
CA LYS A 70 -9.21 13.72 -2.30
C LYS A 70 -10.15 13.03 -3.27
N GLY A 71 -9.67 12.74 -4.48
CA GLY A 71 -10.42 11.98 -5.46
C GLY A 71 -9.61 11.56 -6.68
N PRO A 72 -10.23 10.84 -7.63
CA PRO A 72 -9.56 10.34 -8.83
C PRO A 72 -8.87 11.43 -9.68
N GLN A 73 -9.39 12.66 -9.65
CA GLN A 73 -8.81 13.81 -10.35
C GLN A 73 -7.42 14.21 -9.82
N ASP A 74 -7.08 13.85 -8.58
CA ASP A 74 -5.81 14.24 -7.96
C ASP A 74 -4.67 13.27 -8.30
N ILE A 75 -5.01 12.09 -8.84
CA ILE A 75 -4.06 10.99 -9.00
C ILE A 75 -2.94 11.32 -9.99
N GLY A 76 -3.24 12.03 -11.09
CA GLY A 76 -2.21 12.47 -12.04
C GLY A 76 -1.21 13.44 -11.40
N ARG A 77 -1.70 14.37 -10.59
CA ARG A 77 -0.87 15.30 -9.81
C ARG A 77 -0.07 14.58 -8.73
N ALA A 78 -0.67 13.60 -8.06
CA ALA A 78 0.02 12.77 -7.07
C ALA A 78 1.18 11.99 -7.72
N ALA A 79 0.97 11.37 -8.87
CA ALA A 79 2.02 10.69 -9.63
C ALA A 79 3.18 11.64 -9.98
N GLY A 80 2.86 12.87 -10.40
CA GLY A 80 3.86 13.91 -10.65
C GLY A 80 4.65 14.27 -9.39
N ALA A 81 3.97 14.53 -8.28
CA ALA A 81 4.61 14.87 -7.01
C ALA A 81 5.55 13.76 -6.50
N VAL A 82 5.12 12.49 -6.59
CA VAL A 82 5.96 11.33 -6.26
C VAL A 82 7.19 11.27 -7.16
N THR A 83 7.00 11.43 -8.47
CA THR A 83 8.08 11.36 -9.47
C THR A 83 9.13 12.46 -9.25
N THR A 84 8.69 13.67 -8.90
CA THR A 84 9.59 14.80 -8.59
C THR A 84 10.35 14.57 -7.28
N ARG A 85 9.69 14.03 -6.25
CA ARG A 85 10.30 13.81 -4.94
C ARG A 85 11.21 12.60 -4.87
N ARG A 86 11.07 11.63 -5.78
CA ARG A 86 11.89 10.42 -5.89
C ARG A 86 12.06 9.69 -4.54
N PRO A 87 10.96 9.25 -3.88
CA PRO A 87 11.09 8.40 -2.72
C PRO A 87 11.71 7.04 -3.10
N ASP A 88 12.31 6.36 -2.14
CA ASP A 88 12.87 5.01 -2.38
C ASP A 88 11.76 4.00 -2.66
N ALA A 89 10.60 4.14 -2.02
CA ALA A 89 9.42 3.38 -2.37
C ALA A 89 8.11 4.13 -2.14
N VAL A 90 7.06 3.64 -2.78
CA VAL A 90 5.68 4.12 -2.57
C VAL A 90 4.85 3.00 -1.96
N LEU A 91 4.13 3.33 -0.89
CA LEU A 91 3.15 2.45 -0.27
C LEU A 91 1.74 2.88 -0.69
N LEU A 92 0.98 1.93 -1.20
CA LEU A 92 -0.47 2.05 -1.35
C LEU A 92 -1.16 1.36 -0.16
N LEU A 93 -2.11 2.06 0.46
CA LEU A 93 -2.71 1.61 1.70
C LEU A 93 -3.87 0.62 1.44
N PRO A 94 -4.05 -0.33 2.37
CA PRO A 94 -5.26 -1.13 2.38
C PRO A 94 -6.47 -0.22 2.61
N SER A 95 -7.53 -0.43 1.84
CA SER A 95 -8.84 0.23 2.02
C SER A 95 -8.85 1.77 1.94
N ASP A 96 -7.82 2.39 1.34
CA ASP A 96 -7.92 3.83 1.02
C ASP A 96 -9.05 4.07 0.02
N LYS A 97 -9.90 5.06 0.28
CA LYS A 97 -11.11 5.29 -0.52
C LYS A 97 -10.83 5.75 -1.94
N VAL A 98 -9.63 6.31 -2.19
CA VAL A 98 -9.27 6.89 -3.48
C VAL A 98 -8.29 5.98 -4.22
N VAL A 99 -7.30 5.43 -3.52
CA VAL A 99 -6.23 4.61 -4.07
C VAL A 99 -6.05 3.34 -3.25
N SER A 100 -7.11 2.54 -3.13
CA SER A 100 -6.96 1.20 -2.57
C SER A 100 -6.16 0.31 -3.52
N ASP A 101 -5.35 -0.59 -2.98
CA ASP A 101 -4.77 -1.67 -3.76
C ASP A 101 -5.84 -2.42 -4.57
N GLY A 102 -5.56 -2.76 -5.82
CA GLY A 102 -6.53 -3.43 -6.69
C GLY A 102 -7.53 -2.49 -7.38
N SER A 103 -7.54 -1.19 -7.05
CA SER A 103 -8.36 -0.19 -7.76
C SER A 103 -7.76 0.21 -9.12
N SER A 104 -8.56 0.84 -9.97
CA SER A 104 -8.09 1.44 -11.22
C SER A 104 -7.12 2.61 -10.98
N ALA A 105 -7.31 3.37 -9.90
CA ALA A 105 -6.40 4.44 -9.48
C ALA A 105 -5.03 3.89 -9.08
N ALA A 106 -5.00 2.77 -8.34
CA ALA A 106 -3.77 2.06 -8.00
C ALA A 106 -3.07 1.55 -9.26
N SER A 107 -3.79 0.91 -10.21
CA SER A 107 -3.22 0.49 -11.50
C SER A 107 -2.51 1.63 -12.23
N PHE A 108 -3.17 2.79 -12.33
CA PHE A 108 -2.58 3.95 -12.99
C PHE A 108 -1.30 4.42 -12.28
N LEU A 109 -1.33 4.55 -10.95
CA LEU A 109 -0.16 4.96 -10.18
C LEU A 109 0.99 3.97 -10.32
N ILE A 110 0.72 2.68 -10.15
CA ILE A 110 1.72 1.61 -10.25
C ILE A 110 2.40 1.64 -11.63
N GLN A 111 1.62 1.75 -12.71
CA GLN A 111 2.19 1.82 -14.06
C GLN A 111 3.03 3.07 -14.29
N ARG A 112 2.56 4.23 -13.84
CA ARG A 112 3.29 5.51 -13.99
C ARG A 112 4.59 5.51 -13.19
N LEU A 113 4.56 5.01 -11.96
CA LEU A 113 5.72 4.93 -11.08
C LEU A 113 6.71 3.87 -11.54
N GLY A 114 6.23 2.73 -12.05
CA GLY A 114 7.06 1.71 -12.68
C GLY A 114 7.83 2.26 -13.89
N ALA A 115 7.18 3.08 -14.74
CA ALA A 115 7.87 3.76 -15.85
C ALA A 115 8.93 4.77 -15.35
N ALA A 116 8.71 5.37 -14.19
CA ALA A 116 9.68 6.24 -13.52
C ALA A 116 10.78 5.47 -12.73
N LYS A 117 10.72 4.13 -12.71
CA LYS A 117 11.56 3.22 -11.91
C LYS A 117 11.45 3.47 -10.40
N ILE A 118 10.27 3.89 -9.94
CA ILE A 118 9.95 4.03 -8.51
C ILE A 118 9.14 2.79 -8.11
N PRO A 119 9.63 1.97 -7.17
CA PRO A 119 8.92 0.76 -6.76
C PRO A 119 7.65 1.13 -6.00
N VAL A 120 6.63 0.32 -6.18
CA VAL A 120 5.40 0.37 -5.38
C VAL A 120 5.31 -0.90 -4.56
N ILE A 121 4.92 -0.79 -3.30
CA ILE A 121 4.60 -1.89 -2.40
C ILE A 121 3.14 -1.78 -1.98
N CYS A 122 2.50 -2.93 -1.82
CA CYS A 122 1.08 -3.05 -1.55
C CYS A 122 0.80 -4.04 -0.41
N THR A 123 -0.47 -4.19 -0.06
CA THR A 123 -0.97 -5.11 0.97
C THR A 123 -1.85 -6.23 0.40
N SER A 124 -2.09 -6.24 -0.92
CA SER A 124 -2.87 -7.28 -1.61
C SER A 124 -2.19 -7.85 -2.86
N GLU A 125 -2.56 -9.08 -3.22
CA GLU A 125 -2.13 -9.74 -4.45
C GLU A 125 -2.45 -8.92 -5.71
N ALA A 126 -3.62 -8.26 -5.72
CA ALA A 126 -4.07 -7.45 -6.85
C ALA A 126 -3.07 -6.33 -7.19
N GLY A 127 -2.46 -5.69 -6.18
CA GLY A 127 -1.44 -4.67 -6.40
C GLY A 127 -0.19 -5.21 -7.12
N VAL A 128 0.23 -6.44 -6.80
CA VAL A 128 1.37 -7.09 -7.47
C VAL A 128 1.05 -7.41 -8.93
N ARG A 129 -0.18 -7.89 -9.19
CA ARG A 129 -0.68 -8.12 -10.56
C ARG A 129 -0.78 -6.82 -11.38
N GLN A 130 -0.97 -5.69 -10.71
CA GLN A 130 -0.97 -4.36 -11.33
C GLN A 130 0.44 -3.82 -11.60
N GLY A 131 1.49 -4.47 -11.06
CA GLY A 131 2.90 -4.12 -11.27
C GLY A 131 3.65 -3.65 -10.04
N ALA A 132 3.08 -3.77 -8.83
CA ALA A 132 3.82 -3.52 -7.59
C ALA A 132 4.94 -4.56 -7.42
N VAL A 133 6.04 -4.18 -6.75
CA VAL A 133 7.21 -5.02 -6.54
C VAL A 133 6.88 -6.21 -5.65
N PHE A 134 6.18 -5.97 -4.55
CA PHE A 134 5.67 -7.02 -3.68
C PHE A 134 4.44 -6.55 -2.91
N ALA A 135 3.72 -7.52 -2.35
CA ALA A 135 2.68 -7.28 -1.37
C ALA A 135 2.73 -8.29 -0.23
N SER A 136 2.43 -7.81 0.97
CA SER A 136 2.16 -8.66 2.14
C SER A 136 1.17 -7.98 3.07
N GLY A 137 0.22 -8.75 3.59
CA GLY A 137 -0.75 -8.27 4.57
C GLY A 137 -1.85 -9.31 4.83
N PRO A 138 -2.89 -8.97 5.59
CA PRO A 138 -4.06 -9.82 5.79
C PRO A 138 -4.70 -10.25 4.46
N SER A 139 -4.76 -9.33 3.49
CA SER A 139 -5.35 -9.57 2.16
C SER A 139 -4.54 -10.53 1.28
N THR A 140 -3.32 -10.90 1.68
CA THR A 140 -2.53 -11.96 1.03
C THR A 140 -2.62 -13.30 1.76
N GLY A 141 -3.45 -13.41 2.80
CA GLY A 141 -3.52 -14.61 3.64
C GLY A 141 -2.22 -14.89 4.39
N GLY A 142 -1.44 -13.85 4.70
CA GLY A 142 -0.13 -13.97 5.35
C GLY A 142 1.01 -14.40 4.42
N LYS A 143 0.75 -14.55 3.12
CA LYS A 143 1.79 -14.84 2.11
C LYS A 143 2.47 -13.57 1.64
N VAL A 144 3.65 -13.71 1.06
CA VAL A 144 4.31 -12.62 0.33
C VAL A 144 4.20 -12.93 -1.16
N PHE A 145 3.64 -12.00 -1.91
CA PHE A 145 3.62 -12.06 -3.37
C PHE A 145 4.62 -11.07 -3.92
N ALA A 146 5.30 -11.41 -5.01
CA ALA A 146 6.29 -10.54 -5.63
C ALA A 146 6.19 -10.57 -7.15
N ASN A 147 6.64 -9.49 -7.78
CA ASN A 147 6.76 -9.36 -9.22
C ASN A 147 8.24 -9.17 -9.58
N SER A 148 8.89 -10.23 -10.09
CA SER A 148 10.32 -10.16 -10.42
C SER A 148 10.65 -9.13 -11.50
N LYS A 149 9.73 -8.87 -12.44
CA LYS A 149 9.94 -7.87 -13.48
C LYS A 149 9.96 -6.46 -12.90
N ALA A 150 8.99 -6.14 -12.04
CA ALA A 150 8.94 -4.84 -11.36
C ALA A 150 10.16 -4.63 -10.47
N ALA A 151 10.58 -5.66 -9.72
CA ALA A 151 11.78 -5.63 -8.89
C ALA A 151 13.06 -5.38 -9.71
N ALA A 152 13.20 -6.06 -10.85
CA ALA A 152 14.35 -5.86 -11.75
C ALA A 152 14.39 -4.44 -12.33
N VAL A 153 13.23 -3.88 -12.73
CA VAL A 153 13.14 -2.49 -13.23
C VAL A 153 13.52 -1.48 -12.16
N ALA A 154 13.11 -1.72 -10.91
CA ALA A 154 13.45 -0.87 -9.77
C ALA A 154 14.85 -1.14 -9.18
N GLY A 155 15.54 -2.18 -9.64
CA GLY A 155 16.89 -2.52 -9.21
C GLY A 155 16.97 -3.15 -7.81
N VAL A 156 15.96 -3.93 -7.40
CA VAL A 156 15.87 -4.47 -6.03
C VAL A 156 15.63 -5.96 -5.91
N SER A 157 15.95 -6.44 -4.71
CA SER A 157 15.86 -7.85 -4.34
C SER A 157 14.43 -8.23 -3.98
N LEU A 158 14.07 -9.49 -4.21
CA LEU A 158 12.77 -10.00 -3.77
C LEU A 158 12.83 -10.46 -2.30
N PRO A 159 11.74 -10.32 -1.53
CA PRO A 159 11.66 -10.88 -0.18
C PRO A 159 11.83 -12.40 -0.22
N SER A 160 12.48 -12.97 0.79
CA SER A 160 12.68 -14.43 0.87
C SER A 160 11.34 -15.15 1.03
N GLY A 161 11.14 -16.24 0.29
CA GLY A 161 9.89 -17.02 0.35
C GLY A 161 8.71 -16.38 -0.37
N ALA A 162 8.93 -15.31 -1.14
CA ALA A 162 7.88 -14.69 -1.94
C ALA A 162 7.42 -15.61 -3.09
N THR A 163 6.11 -15.71 -3.27
CA THR A 163 5.50 -16.34 -4.44
C THR A 163 5.51 -15.35 -5.59
N ASN A 164 6.20 -15.70 -6.68
CA ASN A 164 6.32 -14.83 -7.84
C ASN A 164 5.07 -14.94 -8.72
N ILE A 165 4.46 -13.80 -9.07
CA ILE A 165 3.20 -13.72 -9.84
C ILE A 165 3.20 -12.59 -10.86
#